data_AF-A0A511NJX1-F1
#
_entry.id   AF-A0A511NJX1-F1
#
_cell.length_a   1.000
_cell.length_b   1.000
_cell.length_c   1.000
_cell.angle_alpha   90.00
_cell.angle_beta   90.00
_cell.angle_gamma   90.00
#
_symmetry.space_group_name_H-M   'P 1'
#
loop_
_entity.id
_entity.type
_entity.pdbx_description
1 polymer ?
#
loop_
_entity_poly.entity_id
_entity_poly.type
_entity_poly.pdbx_seq_one_letter_code
_entity_poly.pdbx_strand_id
1 'polypeptide(L)'
;MNFDELQKQWDNQSSEGVKIKKDFDQLKSASNILEDLRKKIKVELWVVVFSIIFILVMPYISLYKINGISVFFYYFFSFYLVLGSIINYVRFYHFYKISKDFELNSSKEMLLKVYYELKYALDTYLVTTIVATPSGIGLYFILFSFGNSEKFFNQIIHISETIKTNPNFILWMIALVIGTIVIIGVILYYMYVKYYGSKLKQIKQILDQLED
;
A
#
# COMPACT_ATOMS: atom_id res chain seq x y z
N MET A 1 -1.79 37.63 -52.78
CA MET A 1 -1.05 36.92 -51.73
C MET A 1 -0.10 35.97 -52.43
N ASN A 2 1.20 36.20 -52.27
CA ASN A 2 2.25 35.45 -52.97
C ASN A 2 2.60 34.20 -52.15
N PHE A 3 2.77 33.03 -52.79
CA PHE A 3 3.15 31.80 -52.09
C PHE A 3 4.45 31.96 -51.30
N ASP A 4 5.37 32.80 -51.79
CA ASP A 4 6.61 33.15 -51.11
C ASP A 4 6.41 33.93 -49.79
N GLU A 5 5.33 34.69 -49.66
CA GLU A 5 4.98 35.36 -48.38
C GLU A 5 4.45 34.35 -47.37
N LEU A 6 3.64 33.38 -47.82
CA LEU A 6 3.13 32.31 -46.96
C LEU A 6 4.28 31.42 -46.46
N GLN A 7 5.25 31.11 -47.32
CA GLN A 7 6.43 30.32 -46.93
C GLN A 7 7.32 31.09 -45.96
N LYS A 8 7.54 32.39 -46.18
CA LYS A 8 8.26 33.24 -45.23
C LYS A 8 7.53 33.39 -43.89
N GLN A 9 6.21 33.40 -43.87
CA GLN A 9 5.43 33.45 -42.63
C GLN A 9 5.50 32.11 -41.88
N TRP A 10 5.52 30.99 -42.60
CA TRP A 10 5.67 29.64 -42.05
C TRP A 10 7.07 29.41 -41.45
N ASP A 11 8.13 29.83 -42.15
CA ASP A 11 9.51 29.72 -41.67
C ASP A 11 9.81 30.70 -40.52
N ASN A 12 9.05 31.80 -40.40
CA ASN A 12 9.15 32.77 -39.30
C ASN A 12 8.20 32.48 -38.12
N GLN A 13 7.39 31.41 -38.18
CA GLN A 13 6.65 30.96 -36.98
C GLN A 13 7.65 30.33 -36.00
N SER A 14 8.04 31.13 -35.01
CA SER A 14 8.96 30.77 -33.95
C SER A 14 8.43 29.60 -33.11
N SER A 15 8.97 28.40 -33.33
CA SER A 15 9.25 27.40 -32.29
C SER A 15 8.15 26.97 -31.30
N GLU A 16 6.86 27.24 -31.54
CA GLU A 16 5.76 26.69 -30.72
C GLU A 16 5.74 25.15 -30.75
N GLY A 17 6.21 24.55 -31.85
CA GLY A 17 6.40 23.10 -31.97
C GLY A 17 7.44 22.50 -31.00
N VAL A 18 8.36 23.30 -30.44
CA VAL A 18 9.35 22.82 -29.46
C VAL A 18 8.70 22.62 -28.07
N LYS A 19 7.78 23.52 -27.66
CA LYS A 19 7.06 23.39 -26.40
C LYS A 19 6.08 22.21 -26.43
N ILE A 20 5.31 22.07 -27.50
CA ILE A 20 4.34 20.96 -27.67
C ILE A 20 5.03 19.59 -27.60
N LYS A 21 6.22 19.45 -28.21
CA LYS A 21 6.99 18.21 -28.17
C LYS A 21 7.52 17.90 -26.76
N LYS A 22 7.97 18.92 -26.03
CA LYS A 22 8.46 18.79 -24.65
C LYS A 22 7.34 18.34 -23.69
N ASP A 23 6.15 18.92 -23.79
CA ASP A 23 5.00 18.55 -22.97
C ASP A 23 4.53 17.13 -23.28
N PHE A 24 4.54 16.73 -24.56
CA PHE A 24 4.21 15.37 -24.98
C PHE A 24 5.21 14.34 -24.44
N ASP A 25 6.52 14.61 -24.51
CA ASP A 25 7.56 13.73 -23.97
C ASP A 25 7.47 13.60 -22.44
N GLN A 26 7.12 14.69 -21.74
CA GLN A 26 6.87 14.71 -20.30
C GLN A 26 5.64 13.89 -19.90
N LEU A 27 4.52 14.04 -20.62
CA LEU A 27 3.31 13.25 -20.39
C LEU A 27 3.53 11.76 -20.68
N LYS A 28 4.33 11.43 -21.70
CA LYS A 28 4.71 10.05 -22.01
C LYS A 28 5.60 9.45 -20.90
N SER A 29 6.51 10.23 -20.34
CA SER A 29 7.31 9.83 -19.17
C SER A 29 6.41 9.52 -17.96
N ALA A 30 5.43 10.36 -17.68
CA ALA A 30 4.45 10.12 -16.62
C ALA A 30 3.66 8.82 -16.84
N SER A 31 3.24 8.54 -18.07
CA SER A 31 2.53 7.30 -18.43
C SER A 31 3.36 6.05 -18.09
N ASN A 32 4.65 6.03 -18.44
CA ASN A 32 5.55 4.92 -18.12
C ASN A 32 5.70 4.69 -16.60
N ILE A 33 5.77 5.78 -15.82
CA ILE A 33 5.84 5.72 -14.35
C ILE A 33 4.56 5.09 -13.79
N LEU A 34 3.40 5.50 -14.30
CA LEU A 34 2.10 4.96 -13.88
C LEU A 34 1.93 3.49 -14.28
N GLU A 35 2.46 3.07 -15.42
CA GLU A 35 2.44 1.66 -15.83
C GLU A 35 3.23 0.76 -14.88
N ASP A 36 4.45 1.15 -14.50
CA ASP A 36 5.26 0.42 -13.50
C ASP A 36 4.53 0.33 -12.15
N LEU A 37 3.88 1.42 -11.74
CA LEU A 37 3.14 1.47 -10.48
C LEU A 37 1.94 0.53 -10.48
N ARG A 38 1.15 0.51 -11.57
CA ARG A 38 0.01 -0.40 -11.73
C ARG A 38 0.42 -1.87 -11.72
N LYS A 39 1.52 -2.23 -12.40
CA LYS A 39 2.02 -3.60 -12.44
C LYS A 39 2.30 -4.13 -11.04
N LYS A 40 2.89 -3.32 -10.17
CA LYS A 40 3.26 -3.73 -8.82
C LYS A 40 2.10 -3.70 -7.84
N ILE A 41 1.22 -2.72 -7.94
CA ILE A 41 -0.07 -2.75 -7.21
C ILE A 41 -0.78 -4.07 -7.52
N LYS A 42 -0.85 -4.49 -8.78
CA LYS A 42 -1.48 -5.76 -9.17
C LYS A 42 -0.84 -6.97 -8.48
N VAL A 43 0.50 -7.00 -8.34
CA VAL A 43 1.20 -8.06 -7.60
C VAL A 43 0.86 -8.02 -6.12
N GLU A 44 0.86 -6.85 -5.49
CA GLU A 44 0.47 -6.70 -4.08
C GLU A 44 -0.96 -7.17 -3.84
N LEU A 45 -1.88 -6.90 -4.77
CA LEU A 45 -3.26 -7.40 -4.69
C LEU A 45 -3.33 -8.92 -4.66
N TRP A 46 -2.54 -9.60 -5.49
CA TRP A 46 -2.46 -11.07 -5.43
C TRP A 46 -1.90 -11.55 -4.09
N VAL A 47 -0.85 -10.91 -3.58
CA VAL A 47 -0.28 -11.25 -2.27
C VAL A 47 -1.32 -11.09 -1.15
N VAL A 48 -2.12 -10.03 -1.16
CA VAL A 48 -3.20 -9.80 -0.20
C VAL A 48 -4.27 -10.90 -0.32
N VAL A 49 -4.70 -11.24 -1.53
CA VAL A 49 -5.69 -12.31 -1.75
C VAL A 49 -5.19 -13.66 -1.23
N PHE A 50 -3.94 -14.04 -1.55
CA PHE A 50 -3.35 -15.27 -1.02
C PHE A 50 -3.21 -15.24 0.50
N SER A 51 -2.89 -14.08 1.08
CA SER A 51 -2.78 -13.90 2.53
C SER A 51 -4.14 -14.08 3.23
N ILE A 52 -5.22 -13.56 2.65
CA ILE A 52 -6.58 -13.72 3.18
C ILE A 52 -6.99 -15.20 3.13
N ILE A 53 -6.77 -15.87 2.00
CA ILE A 53 -7.05 -17.30 1.86
C ILE A 53 -6.25 -18.10 2.88
N PHE A 54 -4.96 -17.79 3.04
CA PHE A 54 -4.09 -18.43 4.02
C PHE A 54 -4.63 -18.31 5.44
N ILE A 55 -5.03 -17.11 5.85
CA ILE A 55 -5.66 -16.89 7.16
C ILE A 55 -6.91 -17.76 7.27
N LEU A 56 -7.84 -17.71 6.31
CA LEU A 56 -9.08 -18.49 6.39
C LEU A 56 -8.87 -20.01 6.47
N VAL A 57 -7.82 -20.55 5.84
CA VAL A 57 -7.54 -21.98 5.82
C VAL A 57 -6.83 -22.46 7.10
N MET A 58 -6.08 -21.58 7.78
CA MET A 58 -5.24 -21.95 8.94
C MET A 58 -5.94 -22.76 10.04
N PRO A 59 -7.15 -22.40 10.51
CA PRO A 59 -7.82 -23.11 11.60
C PRO A 59 -8.19 -24.57 11.27
N TYR A 60 -8.27 -24.92 9.99
CA TYR A 60 -8.60 -26.27 9.54
C TYR A 60 -7.40 -27.23 9.58
N ILE A 61 -6.19 -26.71 9.77
CA ILE A 61 -4.97 -27.51 9.87
C ILE A 61 -4.83 -28.02 11.30
N SER A 62 -4.58 -29.32 11.47
CA SER A 62 -4.52 -29.99 12.78
C SER A 62 -3.50 -29.39 13.76
N LEU A 63 -2.39 -28.84 13.24
CA LEU A 63 -1.34 -28.16 14.01
C LEU A 63 -1.78 -26.81 14.58
N TYR A 64 -2.80 -26.18 14.00
CA TYR A 64 -3.28 -24.84 14.35
C TYR A 64 -4.70 -24.89 14.90
N LYS A 65 -5.14 -26.01 15.48
CA LYS A 65 -6.47 -26.11 16.09
C LYS A 65 -6.62 -25.04 17.17
N ILE A 66 -7.55 -24.11 16.92
CA ILE A 66 -7.87 -23.02 17.82
C ILE A 66 -9.08 -23.43 18.64
N ASN A 67 -8.99 -23.36 19.96
CA ASN A 67 -10.06 -23.74 20.87
C ASN A 67 -10.40 -22.62 21.86
N GLY A 68 -11.57 -22.74 22.49
CA GLY A 68 -12.01 -21.82 23.55
C GLY A 68 -12.15 -20.38 23.09
N ILE A 69 -11.80 -19.44 23.98
CA ILE A 69 -11.96 -18.00 23.72
C ILE A 69 -11.05 -17.48 22.60
N SER A 70 -9.97 -18.22 22.29
CA SER A 70 -9.04 -17.87 21.20
C SER A 70 -9.71 -17.91 19.83
N VAL A 71 -10.76 -18.71 19.65
CA VAL A 71 -11.53 -18.79 18.40
C VAL A 71 -12.21 -17.45 18.11
N PHE A 72 -12.82 -16.84 19.12
CA PHE A 72 -13.46 -15.53 18.99
C PHE A 72 -12.44 -14.46 18.60
N PHE A 73 -11.32 -14.38 19.33
CA PHE A 73 -10.26 -13.41 19.03
C PHE A 73 -9.66 -13.61 17.65
N TYR A 74 -9.50 -14.87 17.22
CA TYR A 74 -9.01 -15.19 15.89
C TYR A 74 -9.89 -14.62 14.78
N TYR A 75 -11.20 -14.90 14.83
CA TYR A 75 -12.13 -14.39 13.81
C TYR A 75 -12.29 -12.88 13.89
N PHE A 76 -12.26 -12.30 15.10
CA PHE A 76 -12.29 -10.86 15.29
C PHE A 76 -11.09 -10.17 14.62
N PHE A 77 -9.86 -10.63 14.90
CA PHE A 77 -8.66 -10.05 14.28
C PHE A 77 -8.60 -10.30 12.77
N SER A 78 -9.02 -11.48 12.32
CA SER A 78 -9.13 -11.80 10.89
C SER A 78 -10.10 -10.87 10.18
N PHE A 79 -11.26 -10.61 10.76
CA PHE A 79 -12.27 -9.70 10.22
C PHE A 79 -11.72 -8.28 10.06
N TYR A 80 -11.05 -7.73 11.08
CA TYR A 80 -10.42 -6.40 11.00
C TYR A 80 -9.37 -6.31 9.90
N LEU A 81 -8.52 -7.34 9.75
CA LEU A 81 -7.50 -7.39 8.71
C LEU A 81 -8.10 -7.46 7.30
N VAL A 82 -9.12 -8.28 7.10
CA VAL A 82 -9.84 -8.38 5.83
C VAL A 82 -10.51 -7.05 5.50
N LEU A 83 -11.17 -6.42 6.47
CA LEU A 83 -11.83 -5.14 6.29
C LEU A 83 -10.84 -4.02 5.91
N GLY A 84 -9.70 -3.93 6.60
CA GLY A 84 -8.62 -3.00 6.25
C GLY A 84 -8.06 -3.25 4.85
N SER A 85 -7.90 -4.52 4.48
CA SER A 85 -7.43 -4.93 3.14
C SER A 85 -8.40 -4.52 2.03
N ILE A 86 -9.72 -4.67 2.27
CA ILE A 86 -10.76 -4.24 1.31
C ILE A 86 -10.73 -2.73 1.11
N ILE A 87 -10.59 -1.94 2.19
CA ILE A 87 -10.52 -0.47 2.10
C ILE A 87 -9.32 -0.06 1.23
N ASN A 88 -8.15 -0.66 1.45
CA ASN A 88 -6.97 -0.43 0.63
C ASN A 88 -7.18 -0.82 -0.83
N TYR A 89 -7.77 -1.99 -1.07
CA TYR A 89 -8.08 -2.48 -2.40
C TYR A 89 -8.95 -1.48 -3.18
N VAL A 90 -10.03 -0.99 -2.57
CA VAL A 90 -10.95 -0.04 -3.22
C VAL A 90 -10.22 1.23 -3.64
N ARG A 91 -9.30 1.75 -2.81
CA ARG A 91 -8.52 2.95 -3.14
C ARG A 91 -7.51 2.70 -4.26
N PHE A 92 -6.75 1.62 -4.19
CA PHE A 92 -5.81 1.28 -5.26
C PHE A 92 -6.51 0.92 -6.58
N TYR A 93 -7.71 0.35 -6.52
CA TYR A 93 -8.54 0.12 -7.70
C TYR A 93 -9.01 1.42 -8.34
N HIS A 94 -9.41 2.42 -7.54
CA HIS A 94 -9.78 3.74 -8.05
C HIS A 94 -8.58 4.42 -8.74
N PHE A 95 -7.41 4.40 -8.10
CA PHE A 95 -6.17 4.86 -8.70
C PHE A 95 -5.84 4.13 -10.01
N TYR A 96 -5.98 2.80 -10.04
CA TYR A 96 -5.72 1.99 -11.23
C TYR A 96 -6.62 2.40 -12.42
N LYS A 97 -7.90 2.66 -12.16
CA LYS A 97 -8.85 3.09 -13.19
C LYS A 97 -8.46 4.47 -13.75
N ILE A 98 -8.23 5.45 -12.88
CA ILE A 98 -7.88 6.82 -13.30
C ILE A 98 -6.54 6.85 -14.03
N SER A 99 -5.53 6.12 -13.54
CA SER A 99 -4.23 6.04 -14.24
C SER A 99 -4.31 5.38 -15.61
N LYS A 100 -5.27 4.48 -15.86
CA LYS A 100 -5.54 3.94 -17.20
C LYS A 100 -6.19 4.97 -18.12
N ASP A 101 -7.14 5.74 -17.59
CA ASP A 101 -7.81 6.80 -18.35
C ASP A 101 -6.82 7.92 -18.78
N PHE A 102 -5.77 8.16 -17.99
CA PHE A 102 -4.68 9.09 -18.35
C PHE A 102 -3.89 8.65 -19.60
N GLU A 103 -3.71 7.35 -19.83
CA GLU A 103 -2.99 6.86 -21.02
C GLU A 103 -3.76 7.11 -22.32
N LEU A 104 -5.09 7.21 -22.22
CA LEU A 104 -5.98 7.44 -23.35
C LEU A 104 -6.13 8.94 -23.63
N ASN A 105 -6.26 9.74 -22.57
CA ASN A 105 -6.47 11.19 -22.64
C ASN A 105 -5.44 11.91 -21.76
N SER A 106 -4.18 11.90 -22.20
CA SER A 106 -3.07 12.49 -21.44
C SER A 106 -3.18 14.02 -21.42
N SER A 107 -3.65 14.56 -20.30
CA SER A 107 -3.73 16.00 -20.04
C SER A 107 -3.12 16.34 -18.69
N LYS A 108 -2.72 17.60 -18.53
CA LYS A 108 -2.19 18.12 -17.26
C LYS A 108 -3.19 17.97 -16.11
N GLU A 109 -4.46 18.30 -16.35
CA GLU A 109 -5.54 18.15 -15.35
C GLU A 109 -5.69 16.70 -14.89
N MET A 110 -5.60 15.76 -15.84
CA MET A 110 -5.69 14.34 -15.54
C MET A 110 -4.47 13.83 -14.76
N LEU A 111 -3.26 14.32 -15.10
CA LEU A 111 -2.05 14.02 -14.34
C LEU A 111 -2.15 14.53 -12.90
N LEU A 112 -2.70 15.74 -12.70
CA LEU A 112 -2.91 16.33 -11.38
C LEU A 112 -3.91 15.50 -10.57
N LYS A 113 -5.01 15.05 -11.20
CA LYS A 113 -5.96 14.13 -10.57
C LYS A 113 -5.30 12.82 -10.15
N VAL A 114 -4.51 12.21 -11.03
CA VAL A 114 -3.78 10.96 -10.74
C VAL A 114 -2.81 11.15 -9.57
N TYR A 115 -2.11 12.28 -9.50
CA TYR A 115 -1.20 12.61 -8.40
C TYR A 115 -1.93 12.64 -7.04
N TYR A 116 -3.05 13.35 -6.95
CA TYR A 116 -3.80 13.45 -5.70
C TYR A 116 -4.45 12.11 -5.30
N GLU A 117 -4.96 11.34 -6.25
CA GLU A 117 -5.51 10.01 -6.00
C GLU A 117 -4.43 9.02 -5.53
N LEU A 118 -3.23 9.07 -6.12
CA LEU A 118 -2.10 8.27 -5.65
C LEU A 118 -1.71 8.67 -4.23
N LYS A 119 -1.53 9.96 -3.95
CA LYS A 119 -1.22 10.45 -2.60
C LYS A 119 -2.25 9.97 -1.58
N TYR A 120 -3.53 10.09 -1.91
CA TYR A 120 -4.60 9.66 -1.04
C TYR A 120 -4.64 8.14 -0.81
N ALA A 121 -4.36 7.34 -1.85
CA ALA A 121 -4.21 5.90 -1.71
C ALA A 121 -3.04 5.53 -0.79
N LEU A 122 -1.91 6.23 -0.86
CA LEU A 122 -0.75 6.01 0.01
C LEU A 122 -1.02 6.39 1.47
N ASP A 123 -1.70 7.51 1.70
CA ASP A 123 -2.08 7.91 3.05
C ASP A 123 -3.10 6.93 3.65
N THR A 124 -4.04 6.43 2.84
CA THR A 124 -4.96 5.36 3.25
C THR A 124 -4.21 4.07 3.57
N TYR A 125 -3.25 3.67 2.74
CA TYR A 125 -2.40 2.51 2.97
C TYR A 125 -1.62 2.60 4.29
N LEU A 126 -1.05 3.78 4.59
CA LEU A 126 -0.34 4.02 5.85
C LEU A 126 -1.28 3.85 7.05
N VAL A 127 -2.42 4.54 7.05
CA VAL A 127 -3.36 4.54 8.17
C VAL A 127 -3.94 3.15 8.40
N THR A 128 -4.41 2.49 7.35
CA THR A 128 -4.99 1.14 7.45
C THR A 128 -3.95 0.11 7.92
N THR A 129 -2.70 0.21 7.49
CA THR A 129 -1.64 -0.71 7.94
C THR A 129 -1.32 -0.50 9.42
N ILE A 130 -1.23 0.75 9.87
CA ILE A 130 -1.02 1.07 11.30
C ILE A 130 -2.21 0.55 12.13
N VAL A 131 -3.44 0.80 11.69
CA VAL A 131 -4.65 0.34 12.39
C VAL A 131 -4.78 -1.20 12.40
N ALA A 132 -4.34 -1.87 11.34
CA ALA A 132 -4.38 -3.33 11.24
C ALA A 132 -3.24 -4.03 11.99
N THR A 133 -2.18 -3.30 12.37
CA THR A 133 -0.98 -3.85 13.02
C THR A 133 -1.31 -4.59 14.34
N PRO A 134 -2.10 -4.04 15.28
CA PRO A 134 -2.50 -4.77 16.49
C PRO A 134 -3.22 -6.09 16.20
N SER A 135 -4.09 -6.12 15.19
CA SER A 135 -4.79 -7.35 14.77
C SER A 135 -3.82 -8.38 14.18
N GLY A 136 -2.83 -7.94 13.39
CA GLY A 136 -1.76 -8.79 12.89
C GLY A 136 -0.91 -9.42 13.99
N ILE A 137 -0.56 -8.64 15.02
CA ILE A 137 0.15 -9.13 16.21
C ILE A 137 -0.69 -10.17 16.96
N GLY A 138 -1.99 -9.91 17.15
CA GLY A 138 -2.90 -10.85 17.78
C GLY A 138 -2.99 -12.19 17.01
N LEU A 139 -3.11 -12.13 15.68
CA LEU A 139 -3.10 -13.33 14.84
C LEU A 139 -1.76 -14.08 14.91
N TYR A 140 -0.64 -13.36 14.90
CA TYR A 140 0.68 -13.96 15.04
C TYR A 140 0.77 -14.77 16.33
N PHE A 141 0.34 -14.23 17.47
CA PHE A 141 0.35 -14.96 18.74
C PHE A 141 -0.53 -16.22 18.70
N ILE A 142 -1.70 -16.14 18.08
CA ILE A 142 -2.61 -17.29 17.97
C ILE A 142 -1.97 -18.38 17.11
N LEU A 143 -1.40 -18.02 15.96
CA LEU A 143 -0.81 -19.00 15.04
C LEU A 143 0.49 -19.61 15.60
N PHE A 144 1.38 -18.81 16.20
CA PHE A 144 2.64 -19.29 16.78
C PHE A 144 2.47 -20.07 18.09
N SER A 145 1.26 -20.11 18.65
CA SER A 145 0.97 -20.96 19.80
C SER A 145 0.84 -22.45 19.47
N PHE A 146 0.83 -22.83 18.18
CA PHE A 146 0.71 -24.23 17.69
C PHE A 146 -0.41 -25.01 18.40
N GLY A 147 -1.60 -24.41 18.47
CA GLY A 147 -2.78 -25.00 19.10
C GLY A 147 -2.86 -24.88 20.62
N ASN A 148 -1.87 -24.24 21.28
CA ASN A 148 -1.90 -23.92 22.70
C ASN A 148 -2.35 -22.46 22.98
N SER A 149 -3.11 -21.85 22.07
CA SER A 149 -3.50 -20.45 22.14
C SER A 149 -4.19 -20.09 23.46
N GLU A 150 -4.99 -21.00 24.01
CA GLU A 150 -5.70 -20.81 25.27
C GLU A 150 -4.74 -20.63 26.46
N LYS A 151 -3.66 -21.41 26.51
CA LYS A 151 -2.62 -21.26 27.55
C LYS A 151 -1.93 -19.91 27.45
N PHE A 152 -1.62 -19.47 26.23
CA PHE A 152 -1.04 -18.16 25.96
C PHE A 152 -1.97 -17.03 26.42
N PHE A 153 -3.27 -17.09 26.07
CA PHE A 153 -4.23 -16.08 26.50
C PHE A 153 -4.41 -16.07 28.03
N ASN A 154 -4.48 -17.23 28.68
CA ASN A 154 -4.59 -17.30 30.13
C ASN A 154 -3.38 -16.65 30.83
N GLN A 155 -2.17 -16.88 30.32
CA GLN A 155 -0.95 -16.22 30.84
C GLN A 155 -0.96 -14.69 30.64
N ILE A 156 -1.56 -14.21 29.55
CA ILE A 156 -1.71 -12.76 29.29
C ILE A 156 -2.78 -12.14 30.20
N ILE A 157 -3.92 -12.81 30.39
CA ILE A 157 -5.01 -12.33 31.26
C ILE A 157 -4.52 -12.24 32.72
N HIS A 158 -3.80 -13.26 33.18
CA HIS A 158 -3.23 -13.33 34.53
C HIS A 158 -1.78 -12.83 34.56
N ILE A 159 -1.52 -11.65 34.00
CA ILE A 159 -0.16 -11.12 33.82
C ILE A 159 0.60 -10.97 35.14
N SER A 160 -0.08 -10.55 36.22
CA SER A 160 0.52 -10.35 37.55
C SER A 160 1.07 -11.65 38.15
N GLU A 161 0.34 -12.76 37.97
CA GLU A 161 0.76 -14.08 38.41
C GLU A 161 1.81 -14.68 37.48
N THR A 162 1.67 -14.44 36.18
CA THR A 162 2.62 -14.91 35.16
C THR A 162 3.98 -14.24 35.29
N ILE A 163 4.06 -12.96 35.68
CA ILE A 163 5.34 -12.29 35.96
C ILE A 163 6.09 -12.98 37.10
N LYS A 164 5.37 -13.44 38.13
CA LYS A 164 5.98 -14.10 39.29
C LYS A 164 6.41 -15.54 38.98
N THR A 165 5.62 -16.24 38.17
CA THR A 165 5.83 -17.67 37.87
C THR A 165 6.72 -17.91 36.65
N ASN A 166 6.63 -17.05 35.64
CA ASN A 166 7.41 -17.15 34.40
C ASN A 166 7.72 -15.75 33.81
N PRO A 167 8.65 -14.99 34.41
CA PRO A 167 9.04 -13.67 33.93
C PRO A 167 9.65 -13.70 32.52
N ASN A 168 10.30 -14.80 32.14
CA ASN A 168 10.91 -14.97 30.81
C ASN A 168 9.89 -14.94 29.68
N PHE A 169 8.69 -15.53 29.89
CA PHE A 169 7.60 -15.48 28.93
C PHE A 169 7.16 -14.04 28.64
N ILE A 170 6.99 -13.23 29.69
CA ILE A 170 6.59 -11.82 29.59
C ILE A 170 7.65 -11.01 28.84
N LEU A 171 8.93 -11.18 29.19
CA LEU A 171 10.03 -10.49 28.54
C LEU A 171 10.11 -10.84 27.04
N TRP A 172 9.95 -12.12 26.70
CA TRP A 172 9.92 -12.57 25.31
C TRP A 172 8.73 -11.99 24.54
N MET A 173 7.55 -11.93 25.14
CA MET A 173 6.36 -11.33 24.54
C MET A 173 6.56 -9.84 24.27
N ILE A 174 7.09 -9.08 25.24
CA ILE A 174 7.39 -7.65 25.06
C ILE A 174 8.42 -7.46 23.95
N ALA A 175 9.50 -8.25 23.95
CA ALA A 175 10.53 -8.19 22.91
C ALA A 175 9.94 -8.47 21.52
N LEU A 176 9.01 -9.42 21.40
CA LEU A 176 8.32 -9.70 20.14
C LEU A 176 7.39 -8.57 19.70
N VAL A 177 6.61 -7.98 20.60
CA VAL A 177 5.74 -6.84 20.25
C VAL A 177 6.59 -5.68 19.76
N ILE A 178 7.68 -5.36 20.45
CA ILE A 178 8.60 -4.30 20.02
C ILE A 178 9.23 -4.66 18.67
N GLY A 179 9.72 -5.89 18.52
CA GLY A 179 10.33 -6.36 17.28
C GLY A 179 9.39 -6.29 16.09
N THR A 180 8.13 -6.70 16.25
CA THR A 180 7.11 -6.64 15.19
C THR A 180 6.77 -5.19 14.81
N ILE A 181 6.63 -4.29 15.78
CA ILE A 181 6.41 -2.85 15.52
C ILE A 181 7.59 -2.26 14.74
N VAL A 182 8.83 -2.59 15.11
CA VAL A 182 10.03 -2.12 14.40
C VAL A 182 10.07 -2.65 12.96
N ILE A 183 9.82 -3.95 12.77
CA ILE A 183 9.80 -4.57 11.43
C ILE A 183 8.74 -3.92 10.55
N ILE A 184 7.51 -3.75 11.06
CA ILE A 184 6.42 -3.10 10.33
C ILE A 184 6.79 -1.65 10.02
N GLY A 185 7.39 -0.91 10.96
CA GLY A 185 7.87 0.45 10.74
C GLY A 185 8.92 0.53 9.62
N VAL A 186 9.87 -0.41 9.57
CA VAL A 186 10.88 -0.48 8.51
C VAL A 186 10.25 -0.80 7.16
N ILE A 187 9.33 -1.77 7.10
CA ILE A 187 8.62 -2.13 5.88
C ILE A 187 7.80 -0.93 5.38
N LEU A 188 7.05 -0.27 6.27
CA LEU A 188 6.27 0.93 5.95
C LEU A 188 7.16 2.06 5.46
N TYR A 189 8.29 2.32 6.11
CA TYR A 189 9.24 3.33 5.66
C TYR A 189 9.74 3.03 4.24
N TYR A 190 10.15 1.78 3.98
CA TYR A 190 10.61 1.37 2.66
C TYR A 190 9.50 1.51 1.59
N MET A 191 8.30 1.00 1.88
CA MET A 191 7.17 1.01 0.95
C MET A 191 6.65 2.44 0.71
N TYR A 192 6.36 3.19 1.77
CA TYR A 192 5.78 4.52 1.68
C TYR A 192 6.77 5.56 1.17
N VAL A 193 7.96 5.66 1.77
CA VAL A 193 8.92 6.75 1.46
C VAL A 193 9.70 6.44 0.20
N LYS A 194 10.32 5.26 0.14
CA LYS A 194 11.28 4.94 -0.93
C LYS A 194 10.56 4.47 -2.19
N TYR A 195 9.60 3.56 -2.04
CA TYR A 195 8.98 2.93 -3.19
C TYR A 195 7.91 3.83 -3.82
N TYR A 196 6.82 4.08 -3.10
CA TYR A 196 5.72 4.89 -3.61
C TYR A 196 6.01 6.40 -3.58
N GLY A 197 6.65 6.88 -2.52
CA GLY A 197 7.00 8.30 -2.36
C GLY A 197 7.98 8.81 -3.41
N SER A 198 8.94 7.98 -3.86
CA SER A 198 9.83 8.35 -4.97
C SER A 198 9.06 8.55 -6.27
N LYS A 199 8.12 7.65 -6.59
CA LYS A 199 7.28 7.72 -7.78
C LYS A 199 6.33 8.93 -7.73
N LEU A 200 5.75 9.20 -6.57
CA LEU A 200 4.91 10.38 -6.35
C LEU A 200 5.70 11.69 -6.57
N LYS A 201 6.96 11.75 -6.11
CA LYS A 201 7.85 12.91 -6.36
C LYS A 201 8.18 13.08 -7.85
N GLN A 202 8.41 11.99 -8.58
CA GLN A 202 8.65 12.05 -10.03
C GLN A 202 7.43 12.59 -10.77
N ILE A 203 6.22 12.13 -10.41
CA ILE A 203 4.97 12.67 -10.97
C ILE A 203 4.84 14.17 -10.66
N LYS A 204 5.15 14.58 -9.43
CA LYS A 204 5.13 15.99 -9.04
C LYS A 204 6.10 16.84 -9.87
N GLN A 205 7.33 16.38 -10.07
CA GLN A 205 8.32 17.08 -10.89
C GLN A 205 7.84 17.27 -12.33
N ILE A 206 7.14 16.28 -12.91
CA ILE A 206 6.56 16.39 -14.25
C ILE A 206 5.43 17.43 -14.26
N LEU A 207 4.58 17.45 -13.22
CA LEU A 207 3.52 18.46 -13.07
C LEU A 207 4.08 19.88 -12.96
N ASP A 208 5.09 20.08 -12.12
CA ASP A 208 5.74 21.38 -11.93
C ASP A 208 6.35 21.87 -13.27
N GLN A 209 6.98 20.97 -14.05
CA GLN A 209 7.52 21.31 -15.38
C GLN A 209 6.47 21.60 -16.46
N LEU A 210 5.20 21.21 -16.26
CA LEU A 210 4.08 21.54 -17.14
C LEU A 210 3.35 22.83 -16.68
N GLU A 211 3.69 23.37 -15.51
CA GLU A 211 3.24 24.69 -15.04
C GLU A 211 4.11 25.84 -15.56
N ASP A 212 5.39 25.58 -15.84
CA ASP A 212 6.38 26.52 -16.39
C ASP A 212 6.38 26.59 -17.94
#